data_AF-A0A3S0PJX4-F1
#
_entry.id   AF-A0A3S0PJX4-F1
#
_cell.length_a   1.000
_cell.length_b   1.000
_cell.length_c   1.000
_cell.angle_alpha   90.00
_cell.angle_beta   90.00
_cell.angle_gamma   90.00
#
_symmetry.space_group_name_H-M   'P 1'
#
loop_
_entity.id
_entity.type
_entity.pdbx_description
1 polymer ?
#
loop_
_entity_poly.entity_id
_entity_poly.type
_entity_poly.pdbx_seq_one_letter_code
_entity_poly.pdbx_strand_id
1 'polypeptide(L)'
;MAKHSFLWSATSRALALAACLALAATAYAAESFHDAPAGASSVLNPYRAQAGAIHAGGQLYATYCASCHGTVGQGSGNIPALRQGPAQQVTEGSLFWFITQGAVANGMPSWASLPEQQRWQIVAYLKTLPEVKTAAAEAAAVTGSTITTPPPTPPFTDFRYEAPGRSRKITLNDLPPPYATHSAGNAPQMVPRPASVLPIAPAGFKVNLFAQGLDTPRVIRTAPNGDIFLAESGSGQIRIYRGIGADGTPAQSAVFATGLKQPYGIAFYPQGPHPQWVYVGNTDAVIRFPYRNGDLKARGPAEHIADLPGGGHWTRDLAFSLDDKTLFVAVGSASNVDDPDTTPAERERANILAFKPDGSGKRVYAAGIRNPSGIAVDPQNGQLWTTVNERDGLGDNLVPDYITSVREGGFYGWPWWYMGGHQDPRHQGKHPELKDKVITPDVVLQPHNASLQISFYEARHFPGEYQGDLFAAEHGSWNKATRAGYEVIRIPRHHTGKASGEYEDFLTGFVLPDGRVWGRPVSITTAPDGSLLVTDDGSNSIWRVDYVGK
;
A
#
# COMPACT_ATOMS: atom_id res chain seq x y z
N MET A 1 -40.61 86.12 27.05
CA MET A 1 -41.97 86.49 27.50
C MET A 1 -42.96 86.11 26.41
N ALA A 2 -43.95 85.26 26.72
CA ALA A 2 -45.27 85.09 26.08
C ALA A 2 -45.31 84.81 24.54
N LYS A 3 -46.14 83.94 23.96
CA LYS A 3 -47.32 83.13 24.34
C LYS A 3 -47.51 82.13 23.16
N HIS A 4 -47.66 80.84 23.41
CA HIS A 4 -48.92 80.08 23.33
C HIS A 4 -49.60 79.92 21.94
N SER A 5 -49.40 78.71 21.39
CA SER A 5 -50.40 77.69 20.96
C SER A 5 -51.27 77.80 19.68
N PHE A 6 -51.19 76.69 18.90
CA PHE A 6 -52.24 75.90 18.20
C PHE A 6 -52.91 76.51 16.94
N LEU A 7 -53.22 75.82 15.83
CA LEU A 7 -53.48 74.39 15.50
C LEU A 7 -53.24 74.10 13.99
N TRP A 8 -53.15 72.80 13.68
CA TRP A 8 -52.84 72.06 12.42
C TRP A 8 -53.51 72.50 11.09
N SER A 9 -52.97 72.20 9.90
CA SER A 9 -52.94 70.87 9.24
C SER A 9 -52.41 70.95 7.79
N ALA A 10 -52.21 69.77 7.18
CA ALA A 10 -52.12 69.47 5.74
C ALA A 10 -50.76 69.61 5.02
N THR A 11 -50.00 68.51 5.16
CA THR A 11 -49.19 67.80 4.15
C THR A 11 -49.01 68.42 2.76
N SER A 12 -47.76 68.77 2.43
CA SER A 12 -47.30 69.17 1.10
C SER A 12 -46.22 68.24 0.56
N ARG A 13 -46.25 68.12 -0.77
CA ARG A 13 -45.43 67.28 -1.63
C ARG A 13 -44.01 67.83 -1.80
N ALA A 14 -43.09 66.88 -2.04
CA ALA A 14 -42.05 66.85 -3.07
C ALA A 14 -40.58 67.02 -2.65
N LEU A 15 -39.80 66.05 -3.17
CA LEU A 15 -38.35 65.99 -3.42
C LEU A 15 -37.39 65.82 -2.23
N ALA A 16 -36.86 64.59 -2.07
CA ALA A 16 -35.41 64.36 -1.93
C ALA A 16 -35.06 62.87 -2.06
N LEU A 17 -34.15 62.55 -2.98
CA LEU A 17 -33.32 61.34 -2.99
C LEU A 17 -32.54 61.25 -1.68
N ALA A 18 -32.78 60.23 -0.86
CA ALA A 18 -31.77 59.48 -0.06
C ALA A 18 -32.46 58.48 0.87
N ALA A 19 -32.04 57.21 0.77
CA ALA A 19 -32.04 56.17 1.80
C ALA A 19 -33.30 55.95 2.68
N CYS A 20 -34.07 54.92 2.33
CA CYS A 20 -34.50 53.91 3.29
C CYS A 20 -34.71 52.58 2.55
N LEU A 21 -33.63 51.79 2.49
CA LEU A 21 -33.71 50.34 2.37
C LEU A 21 -34.60 49.82 3.51
N ALA A 22 -35.74 49.23 3.19
CA ALA A 22 -36.38 48.28 4.10
C ALA A 22 -37.33 47.36 3.32
N LEU A 23 -36.91 46.09 3.25
CA LEU A 23 -37.76 44.90 3.31
C LEU A 23 -38.69 44.65 2.12
N ALA A 24 -38.09 44.12 1.06
CA ALA A 24 -38.68 43.01 0.32
C ALA A 24 -37.59 42.00 -0.04
N ALA A 25 -36.93 41.45 0.99
CA ALA A 25 -36.25 40.17 0.85
C ALA A 25 -37.35 39.11 0.77
N THR A 26 -37.75 38.76 -0.46
CA THR A 26 -38.42 37.50 -0.72
C THR A 26 -37.50 36.40 -0.20
N ALA A 27 -37.87 35.80 0.94
CA ALA A 27 -37.29 34.55 1.39
C ALA A 27 -37.59 33.50 0.32
N TYR A 28 -36.61 33.21 -0.53
CA TYR A 28 -36.56 31.91 -1.19
C TYR A 28 -36.37 30.89 -0.07
N ALA A 29 -37.48 30.24 0.31
CA ALA A 29 -37.41 28.98 1.02
C ALA A 29 -36.59 28.03 0.14
N ALA A 30 -35.38 27.69 0.58
CA ALA A 30 -34.57 26.69 -0.09
C ALA A 30 -35.39 25.39 -0.14
N GLU A 31 -35.70 24.91 -1.34
CA GLU A 31 -36.27 23.58 -1.53
C GLU A 31 -35.39 22.57 -0.76
N SER A 32 -36.02 21.69 0.02
CA SER A 32 -35.30 20.70 0.82
C SER A 32 -34.48 19.80 -0.09
N PHE A 33 -33.16 19.81 0.09
CA PHE A 33 -32.24 18.96 -0.66
C PHE A 33 -32.60 17.49 -0.48
N HIS A 34 -33.20 16.88 -1.51
CA HIS A 34 -33.67 15.49 -1.52
C HIS A 34 -34.52 15.10 -0.30
N ASP A 35 -35.49 15.96 0.07
CA ASP A 35 -36.41 15.73 1.19
C ASP A 35 -35.74 15.60 2.57
N ALA A 36 -34.50 16.09 2.71
CA ALA A 36 -33.84 16.14 4.02
C ALA A 36 -34.72 16.93 5.02
N PRO A 37 -35.00 16.37 6.21
CA PRO A 37 -35.91 17.00 7.17
C PRO A 37 -35.32 18.32 7.67
N ALA A 38 -36.18 19.27 8.02
CA ALA A 38 -35.76 20.61 8.46
C ALA A 38 -34.70 20.57 9.58
N GLY A 39 -34.81 19.62 10.52
CA GLY A 39 -33.83 19.44 11.61
C GLY A 39 -32.44 18.96 11.16
N ALA A 40 -32.31 18.31 10.01
CA ALA A 40 -31.00 17.94 9.45
C ALA A 40 -30.23 19.17 8.96
N SER A 41 -30.94 20.17 8.42
CA SER A 41 -30.30 21.38 7.87
C SER A 41 -29.56 22.21 8.92
N SER A 42 -29.97 22.12 10.19
CA SER A 42 -29.37 22.81 11.34
C SER A 42 -28.17 22.09 11.97
N VAL A 43 -27.84 20.86 11.56
CA VAL A 43 -26.73 20.11 12.14
C VAL A 43 -25.42 20.54 11.47
N LEU A 44 -24.47 21.00 12.28
CA LEU A 44 -23.12 21.35 11.84
C LEU A 44 -22.21 20.13 11.87
N ASN A 45 -21.31 20.03 10.90
CA ASN A 45 -20.31 18.98 10.90
C ASN A 45 -19.28 19.22 12.03
N PRO A 46 -19.16 18.34 13.04
CA PRO A 46 -18.22 18.53 14.15
C PRO A 46 -16.74 18.40 13.72
N TYR A 47 -16.48 17.90 12.51
CA TYR A 47 -15.15 17.70 11.95
C TYR A 47 -14.79 18.70 10.83
N ARG A 48 -15.63 19.71 10.59
CA ARG A 48 -15.37 20.72 9.56
C ARG A 48 -14.01 21.38 9.73
N ALA A 49 -13.33 21.66 8.62
CA ALA A 49 -12.02 22.31 8.58
C ALA A 49 -10.89 21.59 9.37
N GLN A 50 -11.11 20.37 9.88
CA GLN A 50 -10.05 19.57 10.49
C GLN A 50 -9.32 18.80 9.39
N ALA A 51 -8.05 19.14 9.14
CA ALA A 51 -7.26 18.56 8.06
C ALA A 51 -7.22 17.02 8.09
N GLY A 52 -7.07 16.43 9.28
CA GLY A 52 -7.08 14.96 9.45
C GLY A 52 -8.42 14.31 9.12
N ALA A 53 -9.54 14.97 9.45
CA ALA A 53 -10.88 14.48 9.14
C ALA A 53 -11.22 14.62 7.65
N ILE A 54 -10.78 15.70 7.01
CA ILE A 54 -10.88 15.91 5.57
C ILE A 54 -10.07 14.85 4.82
N HIS A 55 -8.87 14.54 5.30
CA HIS A 55 -8.02 13.50 4.71
C HIS A 55 -8.66 12.10 4.83
N ALA A 56 -9.11 11.71 6.04
CA ALA A 56 -9.83 10.46 6.25
C ALA A 56 -11.11 10.39 5.39
N GLY A 57 -11.84 11.51 5.29
CA GLY A 57 -13.00 11.65 4.42
C GLY A 57 -12.69 11.43 2.94
N GLY A 58 -11.53 11.88 2.45
CA GLY A 58 -11.08 11.65 1.09
C GLY A 58 -10.79 10.18 0.77
N GLN A 59 -10.19 9.46 1.72
CA GLN A 59 -9.98 8.01 1.59
C GLN A 59 -11.31 7.26 1.53
N LEU A 60 -12.25 7.61 2.41
CA LEU A 60 -13.60 7.04 2.42
C LEU A 60 -14.36 7.38 1.12
N TYR A 61 -14.25 8.62 0.63
CA TYR A 61 -14.84 9.03 -0.64
C TYR A 61 -14.29 8.22 -1.83
N ALA A 62 -12.98 8.00 -1.88
CA ALA A 62 -12.35 7.19 -2.91
C ALA A 62 -12.90 5.75 -2.94
N THR A 63 -13.13 5.17 -1.76
CA THR A 63 -13.67 3.81 -1.61
C THR A 63 -15.15 3.71 -1.94
N TYR A 64 -15.98 4.66 -1.47
CA TYR A 64 -17.44 4.49 -1.47
C TYR A 64 -18.19 5.35 -2.51
N CYS A 65 -17.58 6.43 -3.00
CA CYS A 65 -18.30 7.43 -3.80
C CYS A 65 -17.66 7.68 -5.18
N ALA A 66 -16.34 7.55 -5.30
CA ALA A 66 -15.60 7.94 -6.49
C ALA A 66 -15.90 7.08 -7.72
N SER A 67 -16.32 5.82 -7.55
CA SER A 67 -16.70 4.93 -8.66
C SER A 67 -17.88 5.47 -9.47
N CYS A 68 -18.81 6.18 -8.83
CA CYS A 68 -19.97 6.80 -9.49
C CYS A 68 -19.73 8.28 -9.79
N HIS A 69 -19.26 9.05 -8.80
CA HIS A 69 -19.15 10.51 -8.91
C HIS A 69 -17.80 10.99 -9.47
N GLY A 70 -16.89 10.07 -9.78
CA GLY A 70 -15.55 10.36 -10.27
C GLY A 70 -14.56 10.72 -9.15
N THR A 71 -13.28 10.55 -9.43
CA THR A 71 -12.18 10.68 -8.46
C THR A 71 -12.03 12.07 -7.83
N VAL A 72 -12.54 13.12 -8.48
CA VAL A 72 -12.57 14.49 -7.96
C VAL A 72 -14.00 15.05 -7.91
N GLY A 73 -15.01 14.18 -7.86
CA GLY A 73 -16.41 14.57 -7.78
C GLY A 73 -16.95 15.24 -9.04
N GLN A 74 -16.35 15.01 -10.20
CA GLN A 74 -16.73 15.63 -11.47
C GLN A 74 -18.07 15.15 -12.03
N GLY A 75 -18.61 14.01 -11.55
CA GLY A 75 -19.80 13.37 -12.11
C GLY A 75 -19.55 12.77 -13.50
N SER A 76 -20.54 12.03 -14.01
CA SER A 76 -20.51 11.52 -15.39
C SER A 76 -21.93 11.22 -15.90
N GLY A 77 -22.27 11.71 -17.10
CA GLY A 77 -23.60 11.49 -17.69
C GLY A 77 -24.74 11.90 -16.75
N ASN A 78 -25.52 10.90 -16.29
CA ASN A 78 -26.65 11.08 -15.37
C ASN A 78 -26.26 11.12 -13.88
N ILE A 79 -24.98 10.88 -13.55
CA ILE A 79 -24.49 10.94 -12.17
C ILE A 79 -24.05 12.37 -11.85
N PRO A 80 -24.65 13.03 -10.84
CA PRO A 80 -24.40 14.44 -10.58
C PRO A 80 -22.96 14.69 -10.15
N ALA A 81 -22.42 15.83 -10.59
CA ALA A 81 -21.17 16.36 -10.10
C ALA A 81 -21.33 16.76 -8.63
N LEU A 82 -20.37 16.35 -7.80
CA LEU A 82 -20.31 16.71 -6.39
C LEU A 82 -19.39 17.90 -6.15
N ARG A 83 -18.39 18.14 -7.01
CA ARG A 83 -17.47 19.29 -6.91
C ARG A 83 -18.10 20.64 -7.23
N GLN A 84 -19.32 20.65 -7.75
CA GLN A 84 -20.08 21.84 -8.15
C GLN A 84 -21.58 21.53 -8.07
N GLY A 85 -22.43 22.56 -8.12
CA GLY A 85 -23.89 22.37 -8.12
C GLY A 85 -24.49 22.15 -6.72
N PRO A 86 -25.68 21.54 -6.63
CA PRO A 86 -26.49 21.53 -5.40
C PRO A 86 -25.76 21.01 -4.16
N ALA A 87 -24.94 19.96 -4.30
CA ALA A 87 -24.17 19.39 -3.18
C ALA A 87 -23.24 20.41 -2.50
N GLN A 88 -22.77 21.42 -3.24
CA GLN A 88 -21.92 22.48 -2.69
C GLN A 88 -22.73 23.60 -2.03
N GLN A 89 -23.96 23.82 -2.47
CA GLN A 89 -24.82 24.92 -2.03
C GLN A 89 -25.66 24.59 -0.79
N VAL A 90 -25.84 23.31 -0.48
CA VAL A 90 -26.65 22.84 0.65
C VAL A 90 -25.83 22.72 1.93
N THR A 91 -26.51 22.67 3.09
CA THR A 91 -25.82 22.57 4.38
C THR A 91 -25.16 21.20 4.57
N GLU A 92 -24.13 21.15 5.41
CA GLU A 92 -23.39 19.91 5.71
C GLU A 92 -24.30 18.85 6.33
N GLY A 93 -25.23 19.23 7.20
CA GLY A 93 -26.20 18.30 7.78
C GLY A 93 -27.20 17.73 6.76
N SER A 94 -27.60 18.50 5.75
CA SER A 94 -28.41 17.99 4.64
C SER A 94 -27.63 16.99 3.77
N LEU A 95 -26.34 17.23 3.50
CA LEU A 95 -25.47 16.25 2.83
C LEU A 95 -25.30 14.98 3.65
N PHE A 96 -25.04 15.13 4.95
CA PHE A 96 -24.87 14.01 5.86
C PHE A 96 -26.11 13.12 5.88
N TRP A 97 -27.30 13.73 5.99
CA TRP A 97 -28.55 12.99 5.95
C TRP A 97 -28.71 12.25 4.62
N PHE A 98 -28.45 12.92 3.48
CA PHE A 98 -28.62 12.31 2.17
C PHE A 98 -27.63 11.18 1.91
N ILE A 99 -26.37 11.31 2.33
CA ILE A 99 -25.37 10.23 2.29
C ILE A 99 -25.80 9.05 3.17
N THR A 100 -26.40 9.33 4.33
CA THR A 100 -26.87 8.29 5.25
C THR A 100 -28.03 7.51 4.64
N GLN A 101 -29.02 8.18 4.07
CA GLN A 101 -30.21 7.53 3.51
C GLN A 101 -29.96 6.95 2.10
N GLY A 102 -29.08 7.58 1.32
CA GLY A 102 -28.93 7.31 -0.10
C GLY A 102 -30.18 7.69 -0.91
N ALA A 103 -30.14 7.36 -2.20
CA ALA A 103 -31.30 7.37 -3.08
C ALA A 103 -31.39 6.01 -3.76
N VAL A 104 -31.67 4.98 -2.96
CA VAL A 104 -31.52 3.56 -3.34
C VAL A 104 -32.33 3.21 -4.59
N ALA A 105 -33.55 3.75 -4.69
CA ALA A 105 -34.41 3.56 -5.87
C ALA A 105 -33.82 4.13 -7.17
N ASN A 106 -32.93 5.12 -7.05
CA ASN A 106 -32.27 5.82 -8.17
C ASN A 106 -30.78 5.48 -8.27
N GLY A 107 -30.34 4.40 -7.62
CA GLY A 107 -28.99 3.84 -7.77
C GLY A 107 -27.91 4.42 -6.85
N MET A 108 -28.23 5.35 -5.94
CA MET A 108 -27.27 5.82 -4.92
C MET A 108 -27.43 4.97 -3.63
N PRO A 109 -26.40 4.22 -3.20
CA PRO A 109 -26.47 3.41 -1.99
C PRO A 109 -26.72 4.23 -0.72
N SER A 110 -27.33 3.61 0.29
CA SER A 110 -27.36 4.11 1.65
C SER A 110 -26.03 3.79 2.34
N TRP A 111 -25.46 4.77 3.05
CA TRP A 111 -24.25 4.57 3.86
C TRP A 111 -24.54 4.53 5.36
N ALA A 112 -25.76 4.18 5.76
CA ALA A 112 -26.17 4.03 7.16
C ALA A 112 -25.29 3.02 7.94
N SER A 113 -24.68 2.06 7.26
CA SER A 113 -23.75 1.07 7.83
C SER A 113 -22.38 1.63 8.22
N LEU A 114 -21.95 2.76 7.65
CA LEU A 114 -20.71 3.42 8.06
C LEU A 114 -20.87 4.03 9.47
N PRO A 115 -19.83 4.06 10.32
CA PRO A 115 -19.84 4.85 11.54
C PRO A 115 -20.18 6.33 11.27
N GLU A 116 -20.90 6.97 12.20
CA GLU A 116 -21.34 8.36 12.06
C GLU A 116 -20.18 9.32 11.77
N GLN A 117 -19.07 9.14 12.49
CA GLN A 117 -17.83 9.88 12.29
C GLN A 117 -17.34 9.81 10.84
N GLN A 118 -17.35 8.63 10.23
CA GLN A 118 -16.87 8.43 8.86
C GLN A 118 -17.76 9.14 7.84
N ARG A 119 -19.08 9.12 8.03
CA ARG A 119 -20.00 9.87 7.18
C ARG A 119 -19.79 11.38 7.29
N TRP A 120 -19.54 11.91 8.48
CA TRP A 120 -19.21 13.32 8.66
C TRP A 120 -17.85 13.70 8.06
N GLN A 121 -16.87 12.80 8.12
CA GLN A 121 -15.57 12.98 7.46
C GLN A 121 -15.74 13.05 5.94
N ILE A 122 -16.58 12.18 5.34
CA ILE A 122 -16.93 12.26 3.91
C ILE A 122 -17.52 13.63 3.59
N VAL A 123 -18.47 14.14 4.37
CA VAL A 123 -19.05 15.49 4.17
C VAL A 123 -18.00 16.58 4.27
N ALA A 124 -17.07 16.50 5.23
CA ALA A 124 -15.98 17.45 5.39
C ALA A 124 -15.09 17.47 4.13
N TYR A 125 -14.80 16.31 3.56
CA TYR A 125 -14.06 16.19 2.30
C TYR A 125 -14.85 16.71 1.10
N LEU A 126 -16.14 16.39 0.98
CA LEU A 126 -16.96 16.86 -0.14
C LEU A 126 -16.96 18.38 -0.28
N LYS A 127 -16.93 19.11 0.85
CA LYS A 127 -16.88 20.58 0.85
C LYS A 127 -15.54 21.17 0.39
N THR A 128 -14.48 20.38 0.24
CA THR A 128 -13.20 20.84 -0.34
C THR A 128 -13.09 20.60 -1.85
N LEU A 129 -13.96 19.76 -2.41
CA LEU A 129 -13.94 19.39 -3.83
C LEU A 129 -13.99 20.57 -4.83
N PRO A 130 -14.68 21.70 -4.57
CA PRO A 130 -14.64 22.86 -5.46
C PRO A 130 -13.23 23.43 -5.68
N GLU A 131 -12.35 23.26 -4.70
CA GLU A 131 -10.99 23.80 -4.70
C GLU A 131 -9.98 22.85 -5.36
N VAL A 132 -10.38 21.61 -5.69
CA VAL A 132 -9.54 20.59 -6.33
C VAL A 132 -9.42 20.88 -7.83
N LYS A 133 -8.25 21.36 -8.31
CA LYS A 133 -8.03 21.67 -9.74
C LYS A 133 -8.03 20.40 -10.61
N THR A 134 -8.49 20.51 -11.86
CA THR A 134 -8.49 19.40 -12.84
C THR A 134 -7.09 19.09 -13.37
N ALA A 135 -6.83 17.81 -13.68
CA ALA A 135 -5.53 17.26 -14.10
C ALA A 135 -4.81 18.00 -15.26
N ALA A 136 -5.55 18.65 -16.16
CA ALA A 136 -4.95 19.43 -17.26
C ALA A 136 -4.17 20.67 -16.80
N ALA A 137 -4.52 21.25 -15.64
CA ALA A 137 -3.80 22.37 -15.05
C ALA A 137 -2.61 21.93 -14.17
N GLU A 138 -2.66 20.71 -13.62
CA GLU A 138 -1.58 20.18 -12.78
C GLU A 138 -0.39 19.67 -13.60
N ALA A 139 -0.61 19.11 -14.78
CA ALA A 139 0.47 18.65 -15.66
C ALA A 139 1.43 19.79 -16.07
N ALA A 140 0.93 21.03 -16.14
CA ALA A 140 1.74 22.22 -16.45
C ALA A 140 2.45 22.83 -15.22
N ALA A 141 2.07 22.44 -13.99
CA ALA A 141 2.58 23.02 -12.74
C ALA A 141 3.63 22.13 -12.02
N VAL A 142 3.92 20.91 -12.51
CA VAL A 142 4.83 19.94 -11.88
C VAL A 142 6.32 20.36 -11.93
N THR A 143 6.64 21.49 -12.55
CA THR A 143 8.04 21.96 -12.68
C THR A 143 8.52 22.86 -11.54
N GLY A 144 7.74 23.06 -10.46
CA GLY A 144 8.03 24.13 -9.49
C GLY A 144 7.97 23.84 -7.99
N SER A 145 7.52 22.67 -7.52
CA SER A 145 7.49 22.39 -6.07
C SER A 145 8.83 21.81 -5.62
N THR A 146 9.74 22.65 -5.14
CA THR A 146 11.04 22.20 -4.62
C THR A 146 10.88 21.71 -3.18
N ILE A 147 11.13 20.43 -2.94
CA ILE A 147 11.35 19.91 -1.59
C ILE A 147 12.59 20.59 -1.01
N THR A 148 12.41 21.32 0.09
CA THR A 148 13.46 22.15 0.71
C THR A 148 14.25 21.44 1.81
N THR A 149 13.95 20.17 2.12
CA THR A 149 14.72 19.42 3.12
C THR A 149 16.16 19.24 2.67
N PRO A 150 17.15 19.31 3.59
CA PRO A 150 18.55 19.03 3.26
C PRO A 150 18.73 17.65 2.62
N PRO A 151 19.81 17.43 1.85
CA PRO A 151 20.24 16.09 1.44
C PRO A 151 20.36 15.14 2.66
N PRO A 152 20.05 13.85 2.52
CA PRO A 152 20.23 12.88 3.58
C PRO A 152 21.72 12.65 3.84
N THR A 153 22.07 12.37 5.09
CA THR A 153 23.45 12.02 5.49
C THR A 153 23.74 10.56 5.15
N PRO A 154 24.80 10.26 4.36
CA PRO A 154 25.20 8.88 4.10
C PRO A 154 25.46 8.08 5.40
N PRO A 155 25.23 6.75 5.39
CA PRO A 155 24.81 5.93 4.24
C PRO A 155 23.31 5.99 3.93
N PHE A 156 22.53 6.74 4.71
CA PHE A 156 21.08 6.86 4.51
C PHE A 156 20.74 7.66 3.25
N THR A 157 19.58 7.35 2.68
CA THR A 157 19.08 7.95 1.44
C THR A 157 17.61 8.33 1.56
N ASP A 158 17.13 9.00 0.51
CA ASP A 158 15.71 9.23 0.25
C ASP A 158 15.46 9.19 -1.27
N PHE A 159 14.18 9.27 -1.64
CA PHE A 159 13.72 9.10 -3.02
C PHE A 159 14.38 10.05 -4.03
N ARG A 160 14.90 11.20 -3.59
CA ARG A 160 15.54 12.19 -4.47
C ARG A 160 16.91 11.74 -4.97
N TYR A 161 17.51 10.74 -4.31
CA TYR A 161 18.86 10.24 -4.58
C TYR A 161 18.87 8.80 -5.07
N GLU A 162 17.71 8.20 -5.29
CA GLU A 162 17.54 6.88 -5.91
C GLU A 162 17.87 6.96 -7.41
N ALA A 163 18.68 6.03 -7.90
CA ALA A 163 19.04 5.96 -9.30
C ALA A 163 19.51 4.55 -9.66
N PRO A 164 19.03 3.94 -10.78
CA PRO A 164 19.41 2.60 -11.14
C PRO A 164 20.94 2.41 -11.21
N GLY A 165 21.44 1.30 -10.64
CA GLY A 165 22.86 0.99 -10.54
C GLY A 165 23.58 1.62 -9.34
N ARG A 166 22.88 2.36 -8.47
CA ARG A 166 23.47 2.93 -7.26
C ARG A 166 23.53 1.88 -6.15
N SER A 167 24.75 1.45 -5.82
CA SER A 167 24.99 0.55 -4.67
C SER A 167 24.89 1.30 -3.33
N ARG A 168 24.33 0.61 -2.34
CA ARG A 168 24.08 1.06 -0.97
C ARG A 168 24.57 0.00 0.00
N LYS A 169 25.16 0.45 1.11
CA LYS A 169 25.58 -0.43 2.20
C LYS A 169 25.41 0.29 3.54
N ILE A 170 24.54 -0.27 4.38
CA ILE A 170 24.32 0.17 5.76
C ILE A 170 24.86 -0.92 6.67
N THR A 171 25.56 -0.53 7.72
CA THR A 171 26.12 -1.42 8.73
C THR A 171 25.58 -1.06 10.10
N LEU A 172 25.81 -1.96 11.08
CA LEU A 172 25.41 -1.69 12.46
C LEU A 172 26.11 -0.46 13.08
N ASN A 173 27.29 -0.09 12.58
CA ASN A 173 28.02 1.08 13.06
C ASN A 173 27.40 2.40 12.56
N ASP A 174 26.54 2.34 11.54
CA ASP A 174 25.88 3.52 10.97
C ASP A 174 24.57 3.85 11.71
N LEU A 175 24.08 2.96 12.57
CA LEU A 175 22.78 3.10 13.21
C LEU A 175 22.82 4.23 14.24
N PRO A 176 21.95 5.26 14.11
CA PRO A 176 21.85 6.29 15.11
C PRO A 176 21.22 5.73 16.39
N PRO A 177 21.43 6.39 17.56
CA PRO A 177 20.69 6.03 18.75
C PRO A 177 19.17 6.24 18.55
N PRO A 178 18.32 5.51 19.28
CA PRO A 178 16.88 5.76 19.26
C PRO A 178 16.53 7.22 19.52
N TYR A 179 15.60 7.75 18.74
CA TYR A 179 15.12 9.13 18.82
C TYR A 179 16.15 10.21 18.46
N ALA A 180 17.24 9.85 17.74
CA ALA A 180 18.16 10.83 17.17
C ALA A 180 17.46 11.88 16.29
N THR A 181 16.33 11.50 15.68
CA THR A 181 15.33 12.43 15.16
C THR A 181 13.96 12.08 15.75
N HIS A 182 13.02 13.01 15.68
CA HIS A 182 11.61 12.67 15.87
C HIS A 182 11.16 11.68 14.78
N SER A 183 10.26 10.76 15.14
CA SER A 183 9.52 9.97 14.14
C SER A 183 8.51 10.88 13.43
N ALA A 184 8.28 10.62 12.14
CA ALA A 184 7.38 11.41 11.32
C ALA A 184 6.30 10.51 10.72
N GLY A 185 5.05 10.97 10.72
CA GLY A 185 3.98 10.38 9.92
C GLY A 185 3.89 11.11 8.58
N ASN A 186 4.23 10.43 7.49
CA ASN A 186 4.29 10.95 6.12
C ASN A 186 3.78 9.90 5.14
N ALA A 187 2.51 9.54 5.27
CA ALA A 187 1.86 8.61 4.34
C ALA A 187 1.98 9.10 2.88
N PRO A 188 2.12 8.20 1.89
CA PRO A 188 2.19 8.59 0.49
C PRO A 188 0.94 9.36 0.06
N GLN A 189 1.14 10.55 -0.49
CA GLN A 189 0.10 11.23 -1.25
C GLN A 189 0.05 10.62 -2.65
N MET A 190 -0.88 9.68 -2.85
CA MET A 190 -1.06 9.02 -4.12
C MET A 190 -1.62 9.98 -5.18
N VAL A 191 -1.07 9.93 -6.38
CA VAL A 191 -1.58 10.60 -7.59
C VAL A 191 -1.71 9.61 -8.74
N PRO A 192 -2.61 9.86 -9.70
CA PRO A 192 -2.64 9.08 -10.93
C PRO A 192 -1.29 9.14 -11.64
N ARG A 193 -0.85 8.00 -12.19
CA ARG A 193 0.36 7.94 -13.01
C ARG A 193 0.23 8.89 -14.21
N PRO A 194 1.17 9.85 -14.39
CA PRO A 194 1.23 10.63 -15.62
C PRO A 194 1.52 9.70 -16.80
N ALA A 195 0.79 9.84 -17.91
CA ALA A 195 0.86 8.91 -19.03
C ALA A 195 2.27 8.76 -19.64
N SER A 196 3.08 9.82 -19.57
CA SER A 196 4.47 9.85 -20.06
C SER A 196 5.50 9.29 -19.08
N VAL A 197 5.11 8.94 -17.86
CA VAL A 197 6.01 8.47 -16.82
C VAL A 197 5.96 6.95 -16.73
N LEU A 198 7.15 6.35 -16.78
CA LEU A 198 7.41 4.93 -16.55
C LEU A 198 8.44 4.80 -15.43
N PRO A 199 8.50 3.64 -14.75
CA PRO A 199 9.65 3.34 -13.91
C PRO A 199 10.95 3.39 -14.72
N ILE A 200 12.04 3.72 -14.05
CA ILE A 200 13.37 3.88 -14.64
C ILE A 200 14.19 2.65 -14.25
N ALA A 201 14.70 1.91 -15.25
CA ALA A 201 15.58 0.75 -15.07
C ALA A 201 17.03 1.09 -15.46
N PRO A 202 18.02 0.22 -15.20
CA PRO A 202 19.40 0.47 -15.62
C PRO A 202 19.52 0.54 -17.15
N ALA A 203 20.63 1.10 -17.63
CA ALA A 203 20.95 1.08 -19.06
C ALA A 203 20.95 -0.36 -19.60
N GLY A 204 20.53 -0.55 -20.86
CA GLY A 204 20.32 -1.87 -21.45
C GLY A 204 18.96 -2.51 -21.12
N PHE A 205 18.18 -1.97 -20.17
CA PHE A 205 16.84 -2.45 -19.86
C PHE A 205 15.75 -1.55 -20.45
N LYS A 206 14.65 -2.18 -20.84
CA LYS A 206 13.41 -1.53 -21.28
C LYS A 206 12.30 -1.87 -20.30
N VAL A 207 11.56 -0.85 -19.88
CA VAL A 207 10.34 -1.00 -19.08
C VAL A 207 9.12 -0.81 -19.97
N ASN A 208 8.16 -1.73 -19.90
CA ASN A 208 6.85 -1.57 -20.52
C ASN A 208 5.75 -1.96 -19.54
N LEU A 209 4.56 -1.39 -19.74
CA LEU A 209 3.37 -1.81 -19.02
C LEU A 209 2.98 -3.22 -19.51
N PHE A 210 2.88 -4.17 -18.59
CA PHE A 210 2.44 -5.54 -18.87
C PHE A 210 0.91 -5.63 -18.75
N ALA A 211 0.36 -5.24 -17.59
CA ALA A 211 -1.08 -5.22 -17.34
C ALA A 211 -1.46 -4.02 -16.45
N GLN A 212 -2.72 -3.58 -16.52
CA GLN A 212 -3.25 -2.48 -15.70
C GLN A 212 -4.74 -2.69 -15.41
N GLY A 213 -5.31 -1.85 -14.54
CA GLY A 213 -6.72 -1.94 -14.15
C GLY A 213 -6.97 -3.10 -13.19
N LEU A 214 -5.97 -3.38 -12.37
CA LEU A 214 -5.98 -4.44 -11.36
C LEU A 214 -6.56 -3.89 -10.04
N ASP A 215 -6.94 -4.78 -9.14
CA ASP A 215 -7.44 -4.38 -7.83
C ASP A 215 -6.49 -4.82 -6.71
N THR A 216 -5.65 -3.88 -6.29
CA THR A 216 -4.61 -4.11 -5.26
C THR A 216 -3.75 -5.33 -5.61
N PRO A 217 -3.04 -5.33 -6.77
CA PRO A 217 -2.17 -6.44 -7.17
C PRO A 217 -1.01 -6.60 -6.19
N ARG A 218 -0.88 -7.78 -5.58
CA ARG A 218 0.15 -8.08 -4.59
C ARG A 218 1.17 -9.08 -5.12
N VAL A 219 1.18 -10.31 -4.60
CA VAL A 219 2.17 -11.33 -4.98
C VAL A 219 1.92 -11.80 -6.40
N ILE A 220 3.01 -11.93 -7.15
CA ILE A 220 3.04 -12.54 -8.48
C ILE A 220 4.00 -13.74 -8.48
N ARG A 221 3.60 -14.83 -9.14
CA ARG A 221 4.42 -16.05 -9.27
C ARG A 221 4.29 -16.63 -10.67
N THR A 222 5.40 -16.98 -11.27
CA THR A 222 5.42 -17.80 -12.48
C THR A 222 5.31 -19.27 -12.11
N ALA A 223 4.29 -19.94 -12.64
CA ALA A 223 4.08 -21.37 -12.51
C ALA A 223 5.11 -22.15 -13.35
N PRO A 224 5.37 -23.44 -13.05
CA PRO A 224 6.33 -24.25 -13.81
C PRO A 224 6.06 -24.36 -15.32
N ASN A 225 4.81 -24.18 -15.76
CA ASN A 225 4.43 -24.15 -17.17
C ASN A 225 4.54 -22.77 -17.82
N GLY A 226 5.00 -21.75 -17.09
CA GLY A 226 5.16 -20.38 -17.56
C GLY A 226 3.93 -19.49 -17.43
N ASP A 227 2.81 -19.99 -16.90
CA ASP A 227 1.66 -19.13 -16.57
C ASP A 227 2.00 -18.23 -15.39
N ILE A 228 1.49 -17.00 -15.40
CA ILE A 228 1.77 -16.00 -14.36
C ILE A 228 0.53 -15.86 -13.48
N PHE A 229 0.65 -16.22 -12.21
CA PHE A 229 -0.40 -16.11 -11.22
C PHE A 229 -0.22 -14.82 -10.41
N LEU A 230 -1.31 -14.07 -10.22
CA LEU A 230 -1.37 -12.81 -9.50
C LEU A 230 -2.43 -12.90 -8.40
N ALA A 231 -2.06 -12.53 -7.18
CA ALA A 231 -3.01 -12.26 -6.11
C ALA A 231 -3.52 -10.80 -6.21
N GLU A 232 -4.83 -10.63 -6.39
CA GLU A 232 -5.51 -9.33 -6.29
C GLU A 232 -6.22 -9.28 -4.94
N SER A 233 -5.57 -8.66 -3.94
CA SER A 233 -6.05 -8.71 -2.56
C SER A 233 -7.32 -7.90 -2.34
N GLY A 234 -7.53 -6.84 -3.13
CA GLY A 234 -8.69 -5.95 -2.99
C GLY A 234 -9.99 -6.64 -3.41
N SER A 235 -9.93 -7.37 -4.54
CA SER A 235 -11.08 -8.11 -5.09
C SER A 235 -11.19 -9.53 -4.55
N GLY A 236 -10.21 -10.01 -3.79
CA GLY A 236 -10.25 -11.34 -3.20
C GLY A 236 -10.15 -12.45 -4.24
N GLN A 237 -9.26 -12.31 -5.22
CA GLN A 237 -9.13 -13.28 -6.32
C GLN A 237 -7.68 -13.59 -6.71
N ILE A 238 -7.50 -14.72 -7.37
CA ILE A 238 -6.27 -15.06 -8.11
C ILE A 238 -6.56 -14.91 -9.60
N ARG A 239 -5.73 -14.16 -10.29
CA ARG A 239 -5.74 -13.99 -11.75
C ARG A 239 -4.58 -14.77 -12.37
N ILE A 240 -4.78 -15.29 -13.58
CA ILE A 240 -3.75 -15.92 -14.40
C ILE A 240 -3.57 -15.13 -15.69
N TYR A 241 -2.31 -14.96 -16.09
CA TYR A 241 -1.91 -14.59 -17.44
C TYR A 241 -1.18 -15.74 -18.12
N ARG A 242 -1.50 -15.98 -19.39
CA ARG A 242 -0.85 -17.00 -20.21
C ARG A 242 -0.22 -16.37 -21.44
N GLY A 243 1.08 -16.62 -21.60
CA GLY A 243 1.87 -16.14 -22.72
C GLY A 243 2.09 -14.63 -22.71
N ILE A 244 3.13 -14.20 -23.43
CA ILE A 244 3.47 -12.80 -23.63
C ILE A 244 3.35 -12.52 -25.13
N GLY A 245 2.52 -11.55 -25.50
CA GLY A 245 2.31 -11.10 -26.86
C GLY A 245 3.51 -10.33 -27.41
N ALA A 246 3.49 -10.04 -28.71
CA ALA A 246 4.58 -9.35 -29.40
C ALA A 246 4.81 -7.91 -28.89
N ASP A 247 3.81 -7.29 -28.28
CA ASP A 247 3.88 -5.96 -27.66
C ASP A 247 4.34 -6.00 -26.19
N GLY A 248 4.65 -7.19 -25.66
CA GLY A 248 5.09 -7.38 -24.29
C GLY A 248 3.96 -7.36 -23.26
N THR A 249 2.70 -7.54 -23.67
CA THR A 249 1.51 -7.65 -22.80
C THR A 249 1.00 -9.11 -22.71
N PRO A 250 0.13 -9.48 -21.75
CA PRO A 250 -0.46 -10.81 -21.70
C PRO A 250 -1.18 -11.20 -22.99
N ALA A 251 -0.89 -12.40 -23.52
CA ALA A 251 -1.65 -12.94 -24.65
C ALA A 251 -3.06 -13.42 -24.23
N GLN A 252 -3.22 -13.85 -22.97
CA GLN A 252 -4.49 -14.26 -22.38
C GLN A 252 -4.54 -13.91 -20.89
N SER A 253 -5.74 -13.58 -20.39
CA SER A 253 -6.03 -13.41 -18.97
C SER A 253 -7.26 -14.23 -18.58
N ALA A 254 -7.26 -14.76 -17.35
CA ALA A 254 -8.43 -15.41 -16.74
C ALA A 254 -8.44 -15.20 -15.22
N VAL A 255 -9.62 -15.30 -14.60
CA VAL A 255 -9.75 -15.38 -13.14
C VAL A 255 -9.72 -16.86 -12.74
N PHE A 256 -8.73 -17.25 -11.94
CA PHE A 256 -8.52 -18.62 -11.48
C PHE A 256 -9.45 -19.01 -10.34
N ALA A 257 -9.50 -18.16 -9.31
CA ALA A 257 -10.29 -18.36 -8.10
C ALA A 257 -10.74 -17.02 -7.52
N THR A 258 -11.89 -16.99 -6.85
CA THR A 258 -12.52 -15.79 -6.25
C THR A 258 -13.02 -16.08 -4.84
N GLY A 259 -13.48 -15.05 -4.12
CA GLY A 259 -14.06 -15.22 -2.78
C GLY A 259 -13.00 -15.46 -1.71
N LEU A 260 -11.77 -15.02 -1.96
CA LEU A 260 -10.63 -15.18 -1.08
C LEU A 260 -10.52 -14.00 -0.12
N LYS A 261 -10.01 -14.26 1.09
CA LYS A 261 -9.88 -13.23 2.12
C LYS A 261 -8.52 -12.55 2.03
N GLN A 262 -8.46 -11.46 1.27
CA GLN A 262 -7.22 -10.69 1.01
C GLN A 262 -6.04 -11.64 0.67
N PRO A 263 -6.15 -12.40 -0.43
CA PRO A 263 -5.13 -13.37 -0.82
C PRO A 263 -3.79 -12.66 -1.02
N TYR A 264 -2.71 -13.28 -0.59
CA TYR A 264 -1.36 -12.76 -0.73
C TYR A 264 -0.43 -13.83 -1.31
N GLY A 265 0.16 -14.71 -0.49
CA GLY A 265 1.13 -15.71 -0.96
C GLY A 265 0.55 -16.72 -1.93
N ILE A 266 1.37 -17.18 -2.88
CA ILE A 266 1.05 -18.22 -3.86
C ILE A 266 2.24 -19.19 -3.93
N ALA A 267 1.98 -20.50 -3.89
CA ALA A 267 2.98 -21.52 -4.21
C ALA A 267 2.37 -22.74 -4.91
N PHE A 268 3.20 -23.47 -5.64
CA PHE A 268 2.81 -24.66 -6.39
C PHE A 268 3.35 -25.91 -5.70
N TYR A 269 2.54 -26.97 -5.62
CA TYR A 269 2.90 -28.20 -4.91
C TYR A 269 2.40 -29.47 -5.60
N PRO A 270 3.16 -30.58 -5.62
CA PRO A 270 4.60 -30.63 -5.35
C PRO A 270 5.36 -29.65 -6.25
N GLN A 271 6.56 -29.26 -5.86
CA GLN A 271 7.43 -28.48 -6.71
C GLN A 271 7.84 -29.28 -7.95
N GLY A 272 8.40 -28.59 -8.94
CA GLY A 272 8.82 -29.17 -10.20
C GLY A 272 7.79 -29.00 -11.31
N PRO A 273 7.94 -29.74 -12.43
CA PRO A 273 7.27 -29.40 -13.68
C PRO A 273 5.76 -29.69 -13.67
N HIS A 274 5.25 -30.47 -12.72
CA HIS A 274 3.86 -30.95 -12.71
C HIS A 274 3.20 -30.81 -11.34
N PRO A 275 3.00 -29.58 -10.86
CA PRO A 275 2.29 -29.36 -9.61
C PRO A 275 0.86 -29.88 -9.69
N GLN A 276 0.37 -30.36 -8.56
CA GLN A 276 -0.99 -30.87 -8.38
C GLN A 276 -1.90 -29.87 -7.66
N TRP A 277 -1.31 -28.84 -7.05
CA TRP A 277 -1.98 -27.89 -6.17
C TRP A 277 -1.42 -26.49 -6.34
N VAL A 278 -2.29 -25.50 -6.19
CA VAL A 278 -1.92 -24.10 -5.93
C VAL A 278 -2.33 -23.77 -4.51
N TYR A 279 -1.36 -23.44 -3.67
CA TYR A 279 -1.56 -22.96 -2.31
C TYR A 279 -1.70 -21.45 -2.32
N VAL A 280 -2.62 -20.93 -1.51
CA VAL A 280 -2.87 -19.49 -1.34
C VAL A 280 -2.88 -19.13 0.14
N GLY A 281 -2.13 -18.10 0.50
CA GLY A 281 -2.14 -17.50 1.82
C GLY A 281 -3.20 -16.42 1.91
N ASN A 282 -4.32 -16.72 2.55
CA ASN A 282 -5.31 -15.72 2.97
C ASN A 282 -4.87 -15.09 4.30
N THR A 283 -5.43 -13.94 4.65
CA THR A 283 -5.08 -13.24 5.90
C THR A 283 -5.17 -14.11 7.16
N ASP A 284 -6.15 -15.03 7.21
CA ASP A 284 -6.47 -15.88 8.36
C ASP A 284 -6.27 -17.38 8.13
N ALA A 285 -5.81 -17.81 6.94
CA ALA A 285 -5.65 -19.22 6.66
C ALA A 285 -4.71 -19.48 5.48
N VAL A 286 -4.15 -20.70 5.44
CA VAL A 286 -3.68 -21.30 4.19
C VAL A 286 -4.80 -22.15 3.60
N ILE A 287 -5.03 -21.98 2.30
CA ILE A 287 -5.91 -22.84 1.51
C ILE A 287 -5.16 -23.38 0.30
N ARG A 288 -5.73 -24.36 -0.39
CA ARG A 288 -5.23 -24.79 -1.71
C ARG A 288 -6.36 -25.15 -2.67
N PHE A 289 -6.02 -25.18 -3.95
CA PHE A 289 -6.90 -25.62 -5.04
C PHE A 289 -6.24 -26.76 -5.81
N PRO A 290 -7.00 -27.80 -6.23
CA PRO A 290 -6.49 -28.76 -7.20
C PRO A 290 -6.10 -28.06 -8.50
N TYR A 291 -4.91 -28.37 -9.02
CA TYR A 291 -4.32 -27.73 -10.18
C TYR A 291 -3.59 -28.73 -11.06
N ARG A 292 -3.57 -28.49 -12.36
CA ARG A 292 -2.65 -29.09 -13.34
C ARG A 292 -2.21 -27.99 -14.29
N ASN A 293 -1.01 -28.13 -14.85
CA ASN A 293 -0.52 -27.22 -15.88
C ASN A 293 -1.56 -27.03 -16.98
N GLY A 294 -1.81 -25.77 -17.33
CA GLY A 294 -2.80 -25.42 -18.34
C GLY A 294 -4.16 -25.00 -17.78
N ASP A 295 -4.46 -25.30 -16.51
CA ASP A 295 -5.72 -24.86 -15.89
C ASP A 295 -5.75 -23.34 -15.75
N LEU A 296 -6.78 -22.71 -16.31
CA LEU A 296 -7.05 -21.27 -16.18
C LEU A 296 -8.10 -20.96 -15.10
N LYS A 297 -8.69 -22.00 -14.50
CA LYS A 297 -9.69 -21.94 -13.43
C LYS A 297 -9.41 -23.05 -12.44
N ALA A 298 -9.69 -22.80 -11.16
CA ALA A 298 -9.62 -23.83 -10.13
C ALA A 298 -10.53 -25.01 -10.49
N ARG A 299 -10.01 -26.24 -10.38
CA ARG A 299 -10.75 -27.45 -10.79
C ARG A 299 -11.84 -27.88 -9.81
N GLY A 300 -11.84 -27.28 -8.61
CA GLY A 300 -12.72 -27.63 -7.50
C GLY A 300 -12.73 -26.54 -6.43
N PRO A 301 -13.49 -26.74 -5.35
CA PRO A 301 -13.53 -25.81 -4.23
C PRO A 301 -12.16 -25.71 -3.53
N ALA A 302 -11.96 -24.63 -2.78
CA ALA A 302 -10.80 -24.46 -1.91
C ALA A 302 -10.79 -25.54 -0.81
N GLU A 303 -9.64 -26.16 -0.60
CA GLU A 303 -9.36 -27.00 0.57
C GLU A 303 -8.67 -26.15 1.63
N HIS A 304 -9.17 -26.19 2.86
CA HIS A 304 -8.52 -25.56 4.01
C HIS A 304 -7.31 -26.40 4.45
N ILE A 305 -6.20 -25.71 4.75
CA ILE A 305 -4.93 -26.34 5.15
C ILE A 305 -4.57 -25.99 6.59
N ALA A 306 -4.60 -24.71 6.95
CA ALA A 306 -4.24 -24.29 8.30
C ALA A 306 -4.89 -22.95 8.65
N ASP A 307 -5.28 -22.80 9.91
CA ASP A 307 -5.67 -21.51 10.48
C ASP A 307 -4.43 -20.68 10.85
N LEU A 308 -4.53 -19.37 10.63
CA LEU A 308 -3.50 -18.39 10.92
C LEU A 308 -4.12 -17.21 11.69
N PRO A 309 -3.35 -16.50 12.54
CA PRO A 309 -3.88 -15.32 13.20
C PRO A 309 -4.17 -14.22 12.16
N GLY A 310 -5.42 -13.76 12.07
CA GLY A 310 -5.86 -12.73 11.11
C GLY A 310 -5.74 -11.29 11.63
N GLY A 311 -5.72 -10.29 10.74
CA GLY A 311 -5.55 -8.87 11.11
C GLY A 311 -4.10 -8.49 11.44
N GLY A 312 -3.89 -7.24 11.90
CA GLY A 312 -2.55 -6.66 12.09
C GLY A 312 -1.78 -6.58 10.77
N HIS A 313 -0.50 -6.99 10.77
CA HIS A 313 0.17 -7.35 9.52
C HIS A 313 -0.51 -8.59 8.94
N TRP A 314 -1.27 -8.39 7.87
CA TRP A 314 -2.23 -9.37 7.34
C TRP A 314 -1.68 -10.27 6.24
N THR A 315 -0.55 -9.91 5.62
CA THR A 315 0.04 -10.66 4.50
C THR A 315 0.55 -12.03 4.93
N ARG A 316 0.28 -13.08 4.13
CA ARG A 316 0.75 -14.46 4.36
C ARG A 316 1.46 -14.98 3.12
N ASP A 317 2.77 -14.74 3.01
CA ASP A 317 3.56 -15.38 1.96
C ASP A 317 3.89 -16.81 2.34
N LEU A 318 4.10 -17.67 1.35
CA LEU A 318 4.33 -19.09 1.57
C LEU A 318 5.26 -19.71 0.51
N ALA A 319 6.08 -20.66 0.93
CA ALA A 319 7.03 -21.37 0.07
C ALA A 319 7.25 -22.79 0.57
N PHE A 320 7.61 -23.72 -0.31
CA PHE A 320 7.95 -25.10 0.05
C PHE A 320 9.46 -25.31 0.13
N SER A 321 9.93 -26.13 1.08
CA SER A 321 11.31 -26.63 1.09
C SER A 321 11.60 -27.43 -0.19
N LEU A 322 12.84 -27.47 -0.67
CA LEU A 322 13.19 -28.15 -1.92
C LEU A 322 12.83 -29.64 -1.96
N ASP A 323 12.71 -30.28 -0.80
CA ASP A 323 12.29 -31.68 -0.66
C ASP A 323 10.78 -31.86 -0.50
N ASP A 324 10.00 -30.78 -0.63
CA ASP A 324 8.54 -30.72 -0.53
C ASP A 324 7.97 -31.19 0.82
N LYS A 325 8.79 -31.36 1.85
CA LYS A 325 8.32 -31.82 3.17
C LYS A 325 7.84 -30.71 4.09
N THR A 326 8.25 -29.47 3.83
CA THR A 326 7.93 -28.33 4.69
C THR A 326 7.26 -27.24 3.88
N LEU A 327 6.09 -26.81 4.32
CA LEU A 327 5.45 -25.56 3.93
C LEU A 327 5.83 -24.48 4.93
N PHE A 328 6.56 -23.46 4.48
CA PHE A 328 6.84 -22.25 5.24
C PHE A 328 5.73 -21.24 5.04
N VAL A 329 5.30 -20.57 6.11
CA VAL A 329 4.28 -19.52 6.07
C VAL A 329 4.76 -18.34 6.90
N ALA A 330 4.83 -17.18 6.27
CA ALA A 330 5.29 -15.95 6.91
C ALA A 330 4.11 -15.23 7.61
N VAL A 331 4.27 -14.88 8.89
CA VAL A 331 3.20 -14.29 9.72
C VAL A 331 3.73 -13.09 10.49
N GLY A 332 3.31 -11.89 10.10
CA GLY A 332 3.68 -10.64 10.78
C GLY A 332 2.96 -10.41 12.11
N SER A 333 3.51 -9.50 12.92
CA SER A 333 2.99 -9.05 14.22
C SER A 333 1.58 -8.47 14.12
N ALA A 334 0.84 -8.49 15.23
CA ALA A 334 -0.45 -7.83 15.34
C ALA A 334 -0.29 -6.31 15.47
N SER A 335 0.82 -5.87 16.06
CA SER A 335 1.09 -4.49 16.46
C SER A 335 2.44 -3.99 15.95
N ASN A 336 2.78 -2.75 16.30
CA ASN A 336 4.11 -2.21 16.02
C ASN A 336 5.20 -2.86 16.89
N VAL A 337 4.95 -2.97 18.20
CA VAL A 337 5.98 -3.29 19.22
C VAL A 337 5.35 -3.83 20.52
N ASP A 338 4.17 -4.46 20.49
CA ASP A 338 3.60 -5.01 21.72
C ASP A 338 4.37 -6.24 22.20
N ASP A 339 4.37 -6.44 23.52
CA ASP A 339 5.06 -7.55 24.17
C ASP A 339 4.25 -8.85 24.07
N PRO A 340 4.75 -9.91 23.40
CA PRO A 340 4.03 -11.17 23.27
C PRO A 340 3.82 -11.90 24.60
N ASP A 341 4.60 -11.60 25.65
CA ASP A 341 4.42 -12.22 26.97
C ASP A 341 3.09 -11.77 27.62
N THR A 342 2.61 -10.58 27.27
CA THR A 342 1.41 -9.98 27.87
C THR A 342 0.29 -9.72 26.87
N THR A 343 0.53 -9.92 25.58
CA THR A 343 -0.40 -9.59 24.50
C THR A 343 -0.79 -10.86 23.73
N PRO A 344 -1.93 -11.50 24.07
CA PRO A 344 -2.35 -12.76 23.43
C PRO A 344 -2.50 -12.69 21.91
N ALA A 345 -2.77 -11.50 21.36
CA ALA A 345 -2.90 -11.27 19.93
C ALA A 345 -1.59 -11.50 19.15
N GLU A 346 -0.43 -11.45 19.83
CA GLU A 346 0.90 -11.68 19.26
C GLU A 346 1.32 -13.16 19.25
N ARG A 347 0.47 -14.06 19.77
CA ARG A 347 0.74 -15.50 19.72
C ARG A 347 0.86 -15.97 18.27
N GLU A 348 1.93 -16.73 18.00
CA GLU A 348 2.25 -17.28 16.67
C GLU A 348 2.47 -16.21 15.59
N ARG A 349 2.77 -14.96 15.98
CA ARG A 349 3.09 -13.85 15.09
C ARG A 349 4.54 -13.39 15.21
N ALA A 350 4.94 -12.53 14.28
CA ALA A 350 6.32 -12.12 14.09
C ALA A 350 7.25 -13.33 13.90
N ASN A 351 6.75 -14.32 13.14
CA ASN A 351 7.37 -15.62 12.94
C ASN A 351 7.33 -16.01 11.46
N ILE A 352 8.23 -16.91 11.10
CA ILE A 352 7.97 -17.85 10.01
C ILE A 352 7.54 -19.17 10.66
N LEU A 353 6.35 -19.63 10.31
CA LEU A 353 5.81 -20.91 10.73
C LEU A 353 6.17 -21.99 9.71
N ALA A 354 6.28 -23.23 10.17
CA ALA A 354 6.47 -24.41 9.32
C ALA A 354 5.37 -25.44 9.56
N PHE A 355 4.91 -26.06 8.49
CA PHE A 355 3.89 -27.10 8.45
C PHE A 355 4.35 -28.23 7.54
N LYS A 356 3.74 -29.41 7.66
CA LYS A 356 3.71 -30.37 6.55
C LYS A 356 2.78 -29.83 5.44
N PRO A 357 2.88 -30.33 4.19
CA PRO A 357 2.04 -29.85 3.09
C PRO A 357 0.53 -30.00 3.31
N ASP A 358 0.11 -30.95 4.14
CA ASP A 358 -1.30 -31.15 4.53
C ASP A 358 -1.77 -30.20 5.65
N GLY A 359 -0.91 -29.31 6.14
CA GLY A 359 -1.19 -28.37 7.23
C GLY A 359 -0.98 -28.93 8.64
N SER A 360 -0.62 -30.21 8.78
CA SER A 360 -0.28 -30.79 10.08
C SER A 360 1.13 -30.41 10.54
N GLY A 361 1.44 -30.65 11.81
CA GLY A 361 2.81 -30.47 12.33
C GLY A 361 3.27 -29.01 12.45
N LYS A 362 2.33 -28.08 12.68
CA LYS A 362 2.62 -26.65 12.91
C LYS A 362 3.71 -26.47 13.96
N ARG A 363 4.72 -25.67 13.62
CA ARG A 363 5.79 -25.24 14.53
C ARG A 363 6.33 -23.87 14.14
N VAL A 364 6.95 -23.17 15.08
CA VAL A 364 7.74 -21.96 14.77
C VAL A 364 9.06 -22.40 14.13
N TYR A 365 9.31 -21.94 12.90
CA TYR A 365 10.59 -22.17 12.22
C TYR A 365 11.63 -21.13 12.64
N ALA A 366 11.23 -19.86 12.67
CA ALA A 366 12.05 -18.74 13.16
C ALA A 366 11.16 -17.66 13.80
N ALA A 367 11.70 -16.92 14.77
CA ALA A 367 10.96 -15.98 15.59
C ALA A 367 11.61 -14.59 15.69
N GLY A 368 10.86 -13.62 16.19
CA GLY A 368 11.34 -12.25 16.38
C GLY A 368 11.55 -11.50 15.06
N ILE A 369 10.81 -11.90 14.02
CA ILE A 369 10.83 -11.27 12.69
C ILE A 369 9.53 -10.47 12.58
N ARG A 370 9.55 -9.14 12.81
CA ARG A 370 8.32 -8.33 12.98
C ARG A 370 7.28 -8.58 11.89
N ASN A 371 7.67 -8.43 10.63
CA ASN A 371 6.78 -8.63 9.49
C ASN A 371 7.56 -9.25 8.31
N PRO A 372 7.72 -10.58 8.25
CA PRO A 372 8.36 -11.28 7.15
C PRO A 372 7.43 -11.26 5.94
N SER A 373 7.35 -10.14 5.22
CA SER A 373 6.32 -9.93 4.20
C SER A 373 6.54 -10.79 2.96
N GLY A 374 7.79 -11.19 2.70
CA GLY A 374 8.15 -12.04 1.58
C GLY A 374 9.10 -13.14 2.00
N ILE A 375 8.93 -14.32 1.42
CA ILE A 375 9.85 -15.44 1.59
C ILE A 375 10.15 -16.13 0.27
N ALA A 376 11.39 -16.60 0.12
CA ALA A 376 11.82 -17.42 -1.02
C ALA A 376 12.83 -18.46 -0.55
N VAL A 377 12.81 -19.65 -1.16
CA VAL A 377 13.81 -20.69 -0.93
C VAL A 377 14.88 -20.55 -1.99
N ASP A 378 16.15 -20.48 -1.57
CA ASP A 378 17.28 -20.45 -2.49
C ASP A 378 17.31 -21.77 -3.28
N PRO A 379 17.15 -21.73 -4.61
CA PRO A 379 17.04 -22.93 -5.44
C PRO A 379 18.34 -23.75 -5.49
N GLN A 380 19.49 -23.16 -5.12
CA GLN A 380 20.78 -23.83 -5.18
C GLN A 380 21.08 -24.67 -3.92
N ASN A 381 20.60 -24.24 -2.76
CA ASN A 381 20.99 -24.84 -1.47
C ASN A 381 19.82 -25.08 -0.50
N GLY A 382 18.60 -24.63 -0.84
CA GLY A 382 17.40 -24.82 -0.03
C GLY A 382 17.28 -23.90 1.19
N GLN A 383 18.20 -22.93 1.35
CA GLN A 383 18.14 -21.95 2.43
C GLN A 383 16.93 -21.04 2.25
N LEU A 384 16.09 -20.91 3.28
CA LEU A 384 14.99 -19.95 3.27
C LEU A 384 15.54 -18.53 3.43
N TRP A 385 14.97 -17.56 2.71
CA TRP A 385 15.25 -16.13 2.78
C TRP A 385 13.96 -15.35 3.01
N THR A 386 14.08 -14.15 3.61
CA THR A 386 12.93 -13.28 3.89
C THR A 386 13.25 -11.80 3.75
N THR A 387 12.24 -11.00 3.39
CA THR A 387 12.21 -9.54 3.55
C THR A 387 11.44 -9.16 4.80
N VAL A 388 11.86 -8.12 5.51
CA VAL A 388 11.26 -7.73 6.79
C VAL A 388 10.99 -6.25 6.87
N ASN A 389 9.77 -5.89 7.31
CA ASN A 389 9.46 -4.52 7.72
C ASN A 389 9.62 -4.38 9.22
N GLU A 390 10.54 -3.53 9.62
CA GLU A 390 10.89 -3.29 11.00
C GLU A 390 9.98 -2.26 11.68
N ARG A 391 10.19 -2.10 12.98
CA ARG A 391 9.33 -1.29 13.86
C ARG A 391 9.42 0.20 13.56
N ASP A 392 8.27 0.85 13.67
CA ASP A 392 8.12 2.29 13.50
C ASP A 392 8.41 3.03 14.82
N GLY A 393 8.68 4.33 14.70
CA GLY A 393 8.63 5.24 15.85
C GLY A 393 9.96 5.55 16.55
N LEU A 394 11.10 5.04 16.07
CA LEU A 394 12.42 5.34 16.68
C LEU A 394 13.24 6.42 15.95
N GLY A 395 12.71 6.98 14.86
CA GLY A 395 13.33 8.07 14.11
C GLY A 395 13.38 7.80 12.61
N ASP A 396 13.88 8.75 11.84
CA ASP A 396 13.89 8.68 10.36
C ASP A 396 14.85 7.61 9.83
N ASN A 397 15.91 7.32 10.60
CA ASN A 397 16.99 6.41 10.21
C ASN A 397 17.13 5.24 11.21
N LEU A 398 16.05 4.89 11.92
CA LEU A 398 15.99 3.74 12.82
C LEU A 398 14.52 3.25 12.96
N VAL A 399 14.21 1.95 12.89
CA VAL A 399 15.10 0.77 12.72
C VAL A 399 15.15 0.37 11.24
N PRO A 400 16.31 -0.06 10.70
CA PRO A 400 16.41 -0.59 9.35
C PRO A 400 15.46 -1.74 9.05
N ASP A 401 14.84 -1.70 7.88
CA ASP A 401 14.33 -2.93 7.26
C ASP A 401 15.50 -3.84 6.88
N TYR A 402 15.24 -5.11 6.58
CA TYR A 402 16.31 -6.03 6.22
C TYR A 402 15.86 -7.19 5.33
N ILE A 403 16.86 -7.79 4.69
CA ILE A 403 16.76 -9.03 3.91
C ILE A 403 17.79 -10.02 4.44
N THR A 404 17.38 -11.26 4.70
CA THR A 404 18.28 -12.24 5.32
C THR A 404 17.88 -13.68 5.04
N SER A 405 18.88 -14.55 5.08
CA SER A 405 18.73 -15.99 5.24
C SER A 405 18.16 -16.33 6.62
N VAL A 406 17.17 -17.21 6.64
CA VAL A 406 16.40 -17.59 7.83
C VAL A 406 16.96 -18.86 8.45
N ARG A 407 17.39 -18.79 9.71
CA ARG A 407 17.89 -19.96 10.44
C ARG A 407 16.77 -20.62 11.23
N GLU A 408 16.68 -21.95 11.13
CA GLU A 408 15.77 -22.72 11.98
C GLU A 408 16.10 -22.50 13.46
N GLY A 409 15.07 -22.21 14.26
CA GLY A 409 15.21 -21.82 15.67
C GLY A 409 15.81 -20.43 15.90
N GLY A 410 16.06 -19.66 14.83
CA GLY A 410 16.66 -18.34 14.90
C GLY A 410 15.74 -17.28 15.55
N PHE A 411 16.36 -16.33 16.25
CA PHE A 411 15.69 -15.17 16.84
C PHE A 411 16.24 -13.88 16.24
N TYR A 412 15.37 -13.06 15.67
CA TYR A 412 15.74 -11.84 14.93
C TYR A 412 15.44 -10.54 15.71
N GLY A 413 15.08 -10.66 17.00
CA GLY A 413 15.09 -9.57 17.96
C GLY A 413 13.70 -9.06 18.36
N TRP A 414 12.75 -8.94 17.44
CA TRP A 414 11.46 -8.31 17.74
C TRP A 414 10.70 -9.05 18.88
N PRO A 415 10.03 -8.34 19.80
CA PRO A 415 9.96 -6.88 19.91
C PRO A 415 11.03 -6.27 20.82
N TRP A 416 11.68 -7.08 21.66
CA TRP A 416 12.52 -6.58 22.75
C TRP A 416 13.89 -6.07 22.30
N TRP A 417 14.39 -6.59 21.18
CA TRP A 417 15.70 -6.27 20.62
C TRP A 417 15.60 -5.98 19.12
N TYR A 418 16.59 -5.29 18.56
CA TYR A 418 16.82 -5.23 17.11
C TYR A 418 18.27 -5.59 16.80
N MET A 419 18.62 -5.63 15.50
CA MET A 419 19.89 -6.16 15.03
C MET A 419 21.10 -5.62 15.79
N GLY A 420 22.10 -6.46 16.03
CA GLY A 420 23.29 -6.12 16.83
C GLY A 420 23.09 -6.22 18.34
N GLY A 421 21.99 -6.79 18.82
CA GLY A 421 21.72 -6.92 20.26
C GLY A 421 21.45 -5.57 20.93
N HIS A 422 20.84 -4.64 20.20
CA HIS A 422 20.38 -3.36 20.74
C HIS A 422 18.99 -3.52 21.34
N GLN A 423 18.80 -3.09 22.59
CA GLN A 423 17.50 -3.19 23.24
C GLN A 423 16.56 -2.12 22.68
N ASP A 424 15.31 -2.48 22.41
CA ASP A 424 14.27 -1.48 22.15
C ASP A 424 13.98 -0.72 23.45
N PRO A 425 14.10 0.62 23.48
CA PRO A 425 13.90 1.40 24.70
C PRO A 425 12.49 1.28 25.28
N ARG A 426 11.49 0.88 24.47
CA ARG A 426 10.11 0.65 24.91
C ARG A 426 9.95 -0.64 25.71
N HIS A 427 10.96 -1.51 25.71
CA HIS A 427 11.02 -2.80 26.40
C HIS A 427 12.23 -2.90 27.34
N GLN A 428 12.69 -1.78 27.88
CA GLN A 428 13.88 -1.72 28.71
C GLN A 428 13.86 -2.75 29.84
N GLY A 429 14.96 -3.50 29.98
CA GLY A 429 15.13 -4.53 31.01
C GLY A 429 14.44 -5.87 30.74
N LYS A 430 13.63 -6.00 29.69
CA LYS A 430 12.99 -7.27 29.33
C LYS A 430 13.90 -8.17 28.50
N HIS A 431 13.81 -9.47 28.76
CA HIS A 431 14.56 -10.53 28.08
C HIS A 431 16.06 -10.26 27.87
N PRO A 432 16.83 -9.91 28.92
CA PRO A 432 18.29 -9.74 28.80
C PRO A 432 19.00 -11.00 28.29
N GLU A 433 18.44 -12.19 28.55
CA GLU A 433 18.96 -13.49 28.08
C GLU A 433 18.85 -13.70 26.57
N LEU A 434 18.08 -12.87 25.85
CA LEU A 434 17.92 -12.95 24.39
C LEU A 434 18.90 -12.06 23.63
N LYS A 435 19.59 -11.12 24.30
CA LYS A 435 20.50 -10.15 23.67
C LYS A 435 21.49 -10.81 22.71
N ASP A 436 22.21 -11.82 23.20
CA ASP A 436 23.28 -12.49 22.45
C ASP A 436 22.75 -13.55 21.48
N LYS A 437 21.43 -13.78 21.45
CA LYS A 437 20.76 -14.68 20.49
C LYS A 437 20.24 -13.95 19.26
N VAL A 438 20.23 -12.61 19.26
CA VAL A 438 19.75 -11.81 18.13
C VAL A 438 20.65 -12.04 16.92
N ILE A 439 20.08 -12.62 15.88
CA ILE A 439 20.76 -12.81 14.60
C ILE A 439 20.84 -11.45 13.89
N THR A 440 22.05 -11.07 13.49
CA THR A 440 22.25 -9.92 12.61
C THR A 440 21.88 -10.30 11.17
N PRO A 441 21.01 -9.52 10.51
CA PRO A 441 20.61 -9.79 9.12
C PRO A 441 21.76 -9.72 8.12
N ASP A 442 21.63 -10.44 7.01
CA ASP A 442 22.65 -10.46 5.94
C ASP A 442 22.74 -9.13 5.18
N VAL A 443 21.60 -8.44 4.97
CA VAL A 443 21.53 -7.15 4.27
C VAL A 443 20.65 -6.20 5.07
N VAL A 444 21.24 -5.09 5.50
CA VAL A 444 20.54 -4.01 6.22
C VAL A 444 20.10 -2.96 5.19
N LEU A 445 18.80 -2.67 5.15
CA LEU A 445 18.21 -1.74 4.20
C LEU A 445 18.01 -0.36 4.80
N GLN A 446 17.74 0.62 3.94
CA GLN A 446 17.28 1.93 4.38
C GLN A 446 16.03 1.76 5.29
N PRO A 447 16.05 2.34 6.51
CA PRO A 447 14.89 2.38 7.40
C PRO A 447 13.63 2.88 6.68
N HIS A 448 12.53 2.15 6.91
CA HIS A 448 11.20 2.44 6.40
C HIS A 448 10.99 2.18 4.89
N ASN A 449 11.89 1.48 4.20
CA ASN A 449 11.71 1.13 2.79
C ASN A 449 10.46 0.26 2.51
N ALA A 450 10.00 -0.48 3.52
CA ALA A 450 8.89 -1.41 3.46
C ALA A 450 9.09 -2.54 2.43
N SER A 451 10.16 -3.33 2.58
CA SER A 451 10.47 -4.49 1.72
C SER A 451 9.41 -5.60 1.80
N LEU A 452 8.67 -5.85 0.72
CA LEU A 452 7.48 -6.71 0.74
C LEU A 452 7.65 -8.12 0.15
N GLN A 453 8.47 -8.29 -0.88
CA GLN A 453 8.63 -9.55 -1.60
C GLN A 453 10.04 -9.69 -2.12
N ILE A 454 10.43 -10.93 -2.36
CA ILE A 454 11.76 -11.29 -2.84
C ILE A 454 11.69 -12.41 -3.86
N SER A 455 12.61 -12.41 -4.83
CA SER A 455 12.74 -13.47 -5.82
C SER A 455 14.20 -13.66 -6.22
N PHE A 456 14.61 -14.91 -6.42
CA PHE A 456 15.89 -15.23 -7.04
C PHE A 456 15.77 -15.13 -8.55
N TYR A 457 16.78 -14.57 -9.20
CA TYR A 457 16.85 -14.51 -10.65
C TYR A 457 17.70 -15.65 -11.22
N GLU A 458 17.05 -16.62 -11.83
CA GLU A 458 17.70 -17.84 -12.35
C GLU A 458 17.83 -17.88 -13.89
N ALA A 459 17.10 -17.00 -14.57
CA ALA A 459 17.11 -16.94 -16.02
C ALA A 459 18.45 -16.40 -16.57
N ARG A 460 18.64 -16.58 -17.88
CA ARG A 460 19.88 -16.19 -18.59
C ARG A 460 19.68 -15.01 -19.54
N HIS A 461 18.54 -14.33 -19.42
CA HIS A 461 18.16 -13.24 -20.32
C HIS A 461 18.89 -11.93 -19.98
N PHE A 462 18.94 -11.56 -18.71
CA PHE A 462 19.76 -10.47 -18.19
C PHE A 462 21.26 -10.80 -18.25
N PRO A 463 22.16 -9.79 -18.14
CA PRO A 463 23.60 -10.01 -18.07
C PRO A 463 23.99 -11.04 -17.00
N GLY A 464 25.06 -11.79 -17.25
CA GLY A 464 25.46 -12.93 -16.42
C GLY A 464 25.66 -12.59 -14.94
N GLU A 465 26.06 -11.36 -14.63
CA GLU A 465 26.23 -10.87 -13.25
C GLU A 465 24.95 -10.94 -12.41
N TYR A 466 23.76 -10.84 -13.01
CA TYR A 466 22.49 -10.90 -12.30
C TYR A 466 22.11 -12.34 -11.91
N GLN A 467 22.73 -13.34 -12.53
CA GLN A 467 22.33 -14.73 -12.35
C GLN A 467 22.64 -15.22 -10.93
N GLY A 468 21.59 -15.62 -10.22
CA GLY A 468 21.62 -16.09 -8.85
C GLY A 468 21.44 -14.99 -7.81
N ASP A 469 21.37 -13.72 -8.22
CA ASP A 469 21.08 -12.59 -7.32
C ASP A 469 19.60 -12.56 -6.92
N LEU A 470 19.29 -11.77 -5.89
CA LEU A 470 17.91 -11.55 -5.45
C LEU A 470 17.42 -10.17 -5.91
N PHE A 471 16.12 -10.08 -6.13
CA PHE A 471 15.41 -8.81 -6.29
C PHE A 471 14.37 -8.67 -5.20
N ALA A 472 14.20 -7.46 -4.66
CA ALA A 472 13.18 -7.16 -3.66
C ALA A 472 12.44 -5.86 -3.98
N ALA A 473 11.16 -5.81 -3.62
CA ALA A 473 10.30 -4.64 -3.84
C ALA A 473 10.16 -3.84 -2.54
N GLU A 474 10.58 -2.58 -2.60
CA GLU A 474 10.54 -1.62 -1.50
C GLU A 474 9.30 -0.75 -1.68
N HIS A 475 8.24 -1.04 -0.92
CA HIS A 475 6.88 -0.48 -1.11
C HIS A 475 6.77 1.01 -0.76
N GLY A 476 7.76 1.51 -0.03
CA GLY A 476 7.93 2.91 0.28
C GLY A 476 7.42 3.33 1.65
N SER A 477 8.16 4.26 2.25
CA SER A 477 7.99 4.69 3.63
C SER A 477 6.71 5.48 3.88
N TRP A 478 6.12 5.27 5.06
CA TRP A 478 5.18 6.19 5.69
C TRP A 478 5.74 6.82 6.97
N ASN A 479 6.65 6.16 7.70
CA ASN A 479 7.18 6.63 8.99
C ASN A 479 8.51 7.41 8.88
N LYS A 480 8.65 8.28 7.86
CA LYS A 480 9.90 9.02 7.59
C LYS A 480 9.62 10.42 7.06
N ALA A 481 10.32 11.44 7.57
CA ALA A 481 10.04 12.83 7.23
C ALA A 481 10.25 13.13 5.73
N THR A 482 11.36 12.66 5.16
CA THR A 482 11.57 12.62 3.70
C THR A 482 11.53 11.16 3.24
N ARG A 483 10.58 10.84 2.36
CA ARG A 483 10.26 9.46 2.00
C ARG A 483 11.41 8.72 1.32
N ALA A 484 11.49 7.41 1.52
CA ALA A 484 12.46 6.51 0.88
C ALA A 484 11.78 5.20 0.45
N GLY A 485 12.44 4.41 -0.40
CA GLY A 485 11.89 3.20 -1.01
C GLY A 485 11.10 3.58 -2.25
N TYR A 486 9.97 2.92 -2.52
CA TYR A 486 9.25 3.10 -3.80
C TYR A 486 10.12 2.67 -4.98
N GLU A 487 10.78 1.52 -4.86
CA GLU A 487 11.72 1.01 -5.84
C GLU A 487 11.77 -0.53 -5.84
N VAL A 488 12.39 -1.11 -6.86
CA VAL A 488 12.90 -2.48 -6.79
C VAL A 488 14.40 -2.41 -6.61
N ILE A 489 14.93 -3.16 -5.67
CA ILE A 489 16.37 -3.30 -5.42
C ILE A 489 16.87 -4.67 -5.88
N ARG A 490 18.14 -4.73 -6.25
CA ARG A 490 18.92 -5.96 -6.44
C ARG A 490 19.79 -6.19 -5.21
N ILE A 491 19.94 -7.44 -4.81
CA ILE A 491 20.90 -7.88 -3.78
C ILE A 491 21.97 -8.71 -4.47
N PRO A 492 23.15 -8.11 -4.75
CA PRO A 492 24.26 -8.83 -5.36
C PRO A 492 24.79 -9.94 -4.45
N ARG A 493 25.00 -11.13 -5.03
CA ARG A 493 25.70 -12.25 -4.39
C ARG A 493 27.07 -12.51 -4.97
N HIS A 494 27.40 -11.84 -6.08
CA HIS A 494 28.70 -11.93 -6.76
C HIS A 494 29.12 -13.37 -7.08
N HIS A 495 28.13 -14.23 -7.35
CA HIS A 495 28.32 -15.68 -7.54
C HIS A 495 29.06 -16.40 -6.38
N THR A 496 29.13 -15.80 -5.19
CA THR A 496 29.74 -16.40 -4.00
C THR A 496 28.77 -17.28 -3.22
N GLY A 497 27.48 -17.24 -3.58
CA GLY A 497 26.40 -17.89 -2.84
C GLY A 497 25.98 -17.14 -1.57
N LYS A 498 26.61 -16.01 -1.22
CA LYS A 498 26.28 -15.20 -0.04
C LYS A 498 26.00 -13.75 -0.44
N ALA A 499 25.15 -13.07 0.31
CA ALA A 499 24.97 -11.63 0.14
C ALA A 499 26.22 -10.87 0.63
N SER A 500 26.60 -9.79 -0.05
CA SER A 500 27.74 -8.92 0.33
C SER A 500 27.38 -7.86 1.39
N GLY A 501 26.12 -7.84 1.83
CA GLY A 501 25.54 -6.83 2.71
C GLY A 501 25.22 -5.51 2.01
N GLU A 502 25.37 -5.45 0.68
CA GLU A 502 24.97 -4.30 -0.14
C GLU A 502 23.66 -4.59 -0.89
N TYR A 503 23.01 -3.54 -1.35
CA TYR A 503 21.91 -3.61 -2.29
C TYR A 503 22.05 -2.49 -3.32
N GLU A 504 21.46 -2.67 -4.50
CA GLU A 504 21.54 -1.75 -5.62
C GLU A 504 20.14 -1.32 -6.05
N ASP A 505 19.92 -0.02 -6.17
CA ASP A 505 18.70 0.54 -6.75
C ASP A 505 18.55 -0.03 -8.19
N PHE A 506 17.47 -0.73 -8.51
CA PHE A 506 17.28 -1.37 -9.83
C PHE A 506 16.16 -0.72 -10.64
N LEU A 507 14.95 -0.63 -10.09
CA LEU A 507 13.80 -0.01 -10.76
C LEU A 507 13.27 1.15 -9.90
N THR A 508 13.45 2.39 -10.34
CA THR A 508 13.12 3.60 -9.55
C THR A 508 12.12 4.50 -10.28
N GLY A 509 11.89 5.71 -9.75
CA GLY A 509 11.10 6.75 -10.44
C GLY A 509 9.61 6.75 -10.12
N PHE A 510 9.18 6.00 -9.10
CA PHE A 510 7.79 5.90 -8.66
C PHE A 510 7.28 7.12 -7.86
N VAL A 511 8.18 8.04 -7.51
CA VAL A 511 7.90 9.30 -6.82
C VAL A 511 8.22 10.48 -7.74
N LEU A 512 7.30 11.44 -7.84
CA LEU A 512 7.49 12.68 -8.60
C LEU A 512 8.47 13.62 -7.89
N PRO A 513 9.10 14.59 -8.59
CA PRO A 513 10.05 15.53 -7.98
C PRO A 513 9.49 16.34 -6.79
N ASP A 514 8.18 16.56 -6.75
CA ASP A 514 7.48 17.23 -5.65
C ASP A 514 7.16 16.32 -4.46
N GLY A 515 7.54 15.05 -4.54
CA GLY A 515 7.32 14.04 -3.52
C GLY A 515 5.96 13.36 -3.57
N ARG A 516 5.08 13.63 -4.53
CA ARG A 516 3.86 12.84 -4.71
C ARG A 516 4.18 11.47 -5.31
N VAL A 517 3.44 10.46 -4.90
CA VAL A 517 3.72 9.05 -5.26
C VAL A 517 2.73 8.60 -6.31
N TRP A 518 3.19 7.99 -7.40
CA TRP A 518 2.29 7.48 -8.43
C TRP A 518 2.29 5.94 -8.53
N GLY A 519 3.27 5.27 -7.94
CA GLY A 519 3.31 3.81 -7.86
C GLY A 519 4.06 3.32 -6.62
N ARG A 520 3.83 2.05 -6.26
CA ARG A 520 4.34 1.37 -5.06
C ARG A 520 4.60 -0.10 -5.40
N PRO A 521 5.83 -0.49 -5.73
CA PRO A 521 6.14 -1.86 -6.13
C PRO A 521 5.91 -2.85 -4.98
N VAL A 522 5.39 -4.05 -5.29
CA VAL A 522 5.03 -5.07 -4.28
C VAL A 522 5.75 -6.38 -4.46
N SER A 523 5.79 -6.95 -5.67
CA SER A 523 6.28 -8.31 -5.93
C SER A 523 7.02 -8.39 -7.25
N ILE A 524 7.96 -9.33 -7.34
CA ILE A 524 8.77 -9.61 -8.52
C ILE A 524 8.68 -11.10 -8.86
N THR A 525 8.56 -11.44 -10.15
CA THR A 525 8.79 -12.81 -10.63
C THR A 525 9.47 -12.79 -11.99
N THR A 526 10.14 -13.88 -12.34
CA THR A 526 10.77 -14.04 -13.66
C THR A 526 9.74 -14.62 -14.63
N ALA A 527 9.47 -13.91 -15.73
CA ALA A 527 8.60 -14.36 -16.81
C ALA A 527 9.26 -15.49 -17.64
N PRO A 528 8.48 -16.24 -18.46
CA PRO A 528 9.01 -17.36 -19.25
C PRO A 528 10.10 -16.98 -20.27
N ASP A 529 10.11 -15.73 -20.72
CA ASP A 529 11.13 -15.17 -21.61
C ASP A 529 12.39 -14.68 -20.87
N GLY A 530 12.41 -14.80 -19.54
CA GLY A 530 13.51 -14.35 -18.69
C GLY A 530 13.46 -12.86 -18.32
N SER A 531 12.45 -12.10 -18.75
CA SER A 531 12.20 -10.75 -18.24
C SER A 531 11.68 -10.79 -16.80
N LEU A 532 11.75 -9.66 -16.07
CA LEU A 532 11.11 -9.54 -14.77
C LEU A 532 9.72 -8.91 -14.90
N LEU A 533 8.78 -9.38 -14.10
CA LEU A 533 7.47 -8.76 -13.89
C LEU A 533 7.40 -8.20 -12.47
N VAL A 534 7.00 -6.94 -12.34
CA VAL A 534 6.91 -6.21 -11.08
C VAL A 534 5.49 -5.73 -10.86
N THR A 535 4.82 -6.18 -9.80
CA THR A 535 3.49 -5.68 -9.43
C THR A 535 3.59 -4.34 -8.72
N ASP A 536 2.60 -3.49 -8.91
CA ASP A 536 2.51 -2.17 -8.33
C ASP A 536 1.06 -1.90 -7.92
N ASP A 537 0.80 -1.89 -6.60
CA ASP A 537 -0.54 -1.64 -6.07
C ASP A 537 -0.89 -0.14 -6.00
N GLY A 538 0.10 0.75 -6.06
CA GLY A 538 -0.10 2.19 -6.13
C GLY A 538 -0.68 2.61 -7.48
N SER A 539 -0.22 2.00 -8.57
CA SER A 539 -0.73 2.24 -9.92
C SER A 539 -1.64 1.15 -10.46
N ASN A 540 -1.95 0.13 -9.65
CA ASN A 540 -2.81 -1.02 -10.02
C ASN A 540 -2.37 -1.69 -11.33
N SER A 541 -1.07 -1.94 -11.45
CA SER A 541 -0.42 -2.36 -12.69
C SER A 541 0.65 -3.44 -12.47
N ILE A 542 1.11 -4.03 -13.57
CA ILE A 542 2.30 -4.87 -13.64
C ILE A 542 3.25 -4.24 -14.67
N TRP A 543 4.50 -4.08 -14.29
CA TRP A 543 5.59 -3.62 -15.15
C TRP A 543 6.41 -4.81 -15.63
N ARG A 544 6.76 -4.83 -16.91
CA ARG A 544 7.74 -5.78 -17.47
C ARG A 544 9.07 -5.07 -17.66
N VAL A 545 10.14 -5.65 -17.13
CA VAL A 545 11.52 -5.15 -17.23
C VAL A 545 12.33 -6.16 -18.05
N ASP A 546 12.74 -5.73 -19.22
CA ASP A 546 13.30 -6.57 -20.27
C ASP A 546 14.70 -6.12 -20.65
N TYR A 547 15.65 -7.05 -20.74
CA TYR A 547 17.00 -6.71 -21.18
C TYR A 547 17.06 -6.69 -22.72
N VAL A 548 17.48 -5.56 -23.28
CA VAL A 548 17.57 -5.32 -24.73
C VAL A 548 19.00 -5.05 -25.20
N GLY A 549 19.99 -5.02 -24.28
CA GLY A 549 21.42 -4.99 -24.58
C GLY A 549 21.94 -3.73 -25.28
N LYS A 550 21.24 -2.60 -25.15
CA LYS A 550 21.57 -1.32 -25.80
C LYS A 550 22.15 -0.29 -24.86
#